data_AF-A0A1X1ENB5-F1
#
_entry.id   AF-A0A1X1ENB5-F1
#
_cell.length_a   1.000
_cell.length_b   1.000
_cell.length_c   1.000
_cell.angle_alpha   90.00
_cell.angle_beta   90.00
_cell.angle_gamma   90.00
#
_symmetry.space_group_name_H-M   'P 1'
#
loop_
_entity.id
_entity.type
_entity.pdbx_description
1 polymer ?
#
loop_
_entity_poly.entity_id
_entity_poly.type
_entity_poly.pdbx_seq_one_letter_code
_entity_poly.pdbx_strand_id
1 'polypeptide(L)' 'MNLLSVTKTNAEVNVTEEELLILNSALNEICNGIDIAEFETRVGSKRNEVLALLSGIGSILDKMALK' A
#
# COMPACT_ATOMS: atom_id res chain seq x y z
N MET A 1 -11.94 5.68 4.07
CA MET A 1 -11.80 4.22 4.22
C MET A 1 -12.86 3.77 5.18
N ASN A 2 -13.68 2.79 4.79
CA ASN A 2 -14.77 2.23 5.59
C ASN A 2 -14.59 0.72 5.74
N LEU A 3 -14.74 0.17 6.94
CA LEU A 3 -14.66 -1.27 7.18
C LEU A 3 -15.90 -1.99 6.62
N LEU A 4 -15.68 -3.02 5.81
CA LEU A 4 -16.74 -3.89 5.28
C LEU A 4 -16.83 -5.20 6.07
N SER A 5 -15.69 -5.84 6.35
CA SER A 5 -15.64 -7.09 7.13
C SER A 5 -14.29 -7.25 7.83
N VAL A 6 -14.25 -8.03 8.92
CA VAL A 6 -13.02 -8.32 9.67
C VAL A 6 -13.01 -9.76 10.19
N THR A 7 -11.84 -10.39 10.10
CA THR A 7 -11.54 -11.70 10.68
C THR A 7 -10.31 -11.57 11.58
N LYS A 8 -9.84 -12.68 12.18
CA LYS A 8 -8.63 -12.67 13.00
C LYS A 8 -7.37 -12.22 12.24
N THR A 9 -7.31 -12.43 10.93
CA THR A 9 -6.09 -12.20 10.13
C THR A 9 -6.28 -11.24 8.95
N ASN A 10 -7.53 -10.91 8.59
CA ASN A 10 -7.85 -10.10 7.42
C ASN A 10 -8.89 -9.04 7.75
N ALA A 11 -8.84 -7.92 7.04
CA ALA A 11 -9.88 -6.90 7.00
C ALA A 11 -10.19 -6.57 5.55
N GLU A 12 -11.48 -6.44 5.23
CA GLU A 12 -11.94 -5.89 3.96
C GLU A 12 -12.38 -4.45 4.20
N VAL A 13 -11.82 -3.52 3.45
CA VAL A 13 -12.11 -2.09 3.55
C VAL A 13 -12.54 -1.56 2.19
N ASN A 14 -13.53 -0.67 2.20
CA ASN A 14 -13.82 0.18 1.06
C ASN A 14 -12.91 1.41 1.13
N VAL A 15 -12.20 1.68 0.04
CA VAL A 15 -11.28 2.81 -0.12
C VAL A 15 -11.63 3.56 -1.39
N THR A 16 -11.52 4.88 -1.35
CA THR A 16 -11.65 5.69 -2.56
C THR A 16 -10.36 5.62 -3.39
N GLU A 17 -10.44 6.04 -4.66
CA GLU A 17 -9.25 6.19 -5.50
C GLU A 17 -8.22 7.11 -4.87
N GLU A 18 -8.66 8.26 -4.34
CA GLU A 18 -7.79 9.25 -3.70
C GLU A 18 -7.07 8.69 -2.47
N GLU A 19 -7.76 7.92 -1.63
CA GLU A 19 -7.15 7.25 -0.48
C GLU A 19 -6.11 6.21 -0.92
N LEU A 20 -6.41 5.48 -1.99
CA LEU A 20 -5.50 4.49 -2.54
C LEU A 20 -4.27 5.13 -3.20
N LEU A 21 -4.43 6.29 -3.85
CA LEU A 21 -3.34 7.10 -4.39
C LEU A 21 -2.40 7.61 -3.28
N ILE A 22 -2.95 8.03 -2.13
CA ILE A 22 -2.17 8.43 -0.97
C ILE A 22 -1.33 7.25 -0.47
N LEU A 23 -1.93 6.06 -0.31
CA LEU A 23 -1.20 4.85 0.10
C LEU A 23 -0.11 4.47 -0.90
N ASN A 24 -0.42 4.47 -2.20
CA ASN A 24 0.54 4.20 -3.26
C ASN A 24 1.74 5.15 -3.21
N SER A 25 1.46 6.46 -3.06
CA SER A 25 2.50 7.49 -3.02
C SER A 25 3.38 7.35 -1.78
N ALA A 26 2.79 7.09 -0.61
CA ALA A 26 3.54 6.88 0.63
C ALA A 26 4.44 5.64 0.55
N LEU A 27 3.91 4.53 0.03
CA LEU A 27 4.68 3.29 -0.17
C LEU A 27 5.78 3.47 -1.22
N ASN A 28 5.52 4.22 -2.29
CA ASN A 28 6.52 4.55 -3.29
C ASN A 28 7.63 5.44 -2.71
N GLU A 29 7.30 6.41 -1.87
CA GLU A 29 8.29 7.29 -1.25
C GLU A 29 9.23 6.50 -0.34
N ILE A 30 8.69 5.67 0.56
CA ILE A 30 9.54 4.85 1.44
C ILE A 30 10.38 3.84 0.65
N CYS A 31 9.84 3.27 -0.44
CA CYS A 31 10.57 2.30 -1.25
C CYS A 31 11.58 2.95 -2.22
N ASN A 32 11.33 4.14 -2.73
CA ASN A 32 12.07 4.65 -3.89
C ASN A 32 12.47 6.12 -3.76
N GLY A 33 11.77 6.91 -2.95
CA GLY A 33 11.97 8.36 -2.81
C GLY A 33 12.96 8.76 -1.71
N ILE A 34 13.04 7.97 -0.62
CA ILE A 34 13.97 8.23 0.48
C ILE A 34 14.85 7.01 0.81
N ASP A 35 16.09 7.31 1.20
CA ASP A 35 16.97 6.31 1.79
C ASP A 35 16.64 6.16 3.29
N ILE A 36 16.16 4.99 3.67
CA ILE A 36 15.78 4.67 5.05
C ILE A 36 16.80 3.70 5.62
N ALA A 37 17.67 4.21 6.49
CA ALA A 37 18.52 3.36 7.31
C ALA A 37 17.66 2.43 8.19
N GLU A 38 18.06 1.17 8.31
CA GLU A 38 17.34 0.15 9.10
C GLU A 38 15.88 -0.02 8.64
N PHE A 39 15.65 -0.02 7.31
CA PHE A 39 14.32 -0.10 6.68
C PHE A 39 13.37 -1.10 7.36
N GLU A 40 13.81 -2.36 7.53
CA GLU A 40 12.98 -3.42 8.10
C GLU A 40 12.54 -3.11 9.54
N THR A 41 13.41 -2.50 10.35
CA THR A 41 13.09 -2.10 11.71
C THR A 41 12.16 -0.89 11.77
N ARG A 42 12.34 0.08 10.85
CA ARG A 42 11.54 1.32 10.82
C ARG A 42 10.15 1.11 10.23
N VAL A 43 10.05 0.27 9.21
CA VAL A 43 8.80 -0.03 8.50
C VAL A 43 8.08 -1.24 9.12
N GLY A 44 8.81 -2.13 9.79
CA GLY A 44 8.27 -3.35 10.38
C GLY A 44 8.03 -4.47 9.35
N SER A 45 8.62 -4.37 8.16
CA SER A 45 8.48 -5.34 7.08
C SER A 45 9.68 -5.28 6.15
N LYS A 46 9.96 -6.38 5.45
CA LYS A 46 11.06 -6.42 4.49
C LYS A 46 10.73 -5.57 3.28
N ARG A 47 11.74 -4.93 2.71
CA ARG A 47 11.59 -4.06 1.53
C ARG A 47 10.87 -4.74 0.37
N ASN A 48 11.13 -6.02 0.12
CA ASN A 48 10.47 -6.79 -0.94
C ASN A 48 8.98 -7.04 -0.66
N GLU A 49 8.57 -7.20 0.59
CA GLU A 49 7.15 -7.36 0.97
C GLU A 49 6.38 -6.06 0.74
N VAL A 50 7.00 -4.93 1.10
CA VAL A 50 6.43 -3.58 0.86
C VAL A 50 6.35 -3.27 -0.64
N LEU A 51 7.38 -3.62 -1.42
CA LEU A 51 7.36 -3.50 -2.88
C LEU A 51 6.26 -4.34 -3.54
N ALA A 52 6.02 -5.56 -3.03
CA ALA A 52 4.93 -6.41 -3.52
C ALA A 52 3.57 -5.77 -3.24
N LEU A 53 3.39 -5.18 -2.05
CA LEU A 53 2.17 -4.44 -1.71
C LEU A 53 1.97 -3.21 -2.60
N LEU A 54 3.02 -2.42 -2.82
CA LEU A 54 3.02 -1.27 -3.73
C LEU A 54 2.60 -1.69 -5.15
N SER A 55 3.18 -2.76 -5.68
CA SER A 55 2.83 -3.29 -7.00
C SER A 55 1.36 -3.74 -7.08
N GLY A 56 0.84 -4.36 -6.02
CA GLY A 56 -0.56 -4.78 -5.93
C GLY A 56 -1.51 -3.59 -5.94
N ILE A 57 -1.19 -2.55 -5.17
CA ILE A 57 -1.97 -1.30 -5.12
C ILE A 57 -1.94 -0.58 -6.48
N GLY A 58 -0.77 -0.44 -7.10
CA GLY A 58 -0.65 0.16 -8.44
C GLY A 58 -1.50 -0.56 -9.49
N SER A 59 -1.50 -1.89 -9.47
CA SER A 59 -2.34 -2.70 -10.37
C SER A 59 -3.85 -2.50 -10.15
N ILE A 60 -4.27 -2.15 -8.94
CA ILE A 60 -5.68 -1.83 -8.64
C ILE A 60 -6.01 -0.43 -9.19
N LEU A 61 -5.13 0.56 -8.96
CA LEU A 61 -5.28 1.91 -9.49
C LEU A 61 -5.35 1.93 -11.03
N ASP A 62 -4.49 1.16 -11.71
CA ASP A 62 -4.52 1.03 -13.16
C ASP A 62 -5.89 0.54 -13.66
N LYS A 63 -6.49 -0.43 -12.95
CA LYS A 63 -7.83 -0.95 -13.28
C LYS A 63 -8.95 0.06 -13.00
N MET A 64 -8.76 0.96 -12.05
CA MET A 64 -9.71 2.02 -11.75
C MET A 64 -9.68 3.12 -12.81
N ALA A 65 -8.49 3.48 -13.30
CA ALA A 65 -8.30 4.49 -14.36
C ALA A 65 -8.79 4.03 -15.75
N LEU A 66 -8.95 2.71 -15.96
CA LEU A 66 -9.49 2.13 -17.20
C LEU A 66 -11.03 2.14 -17.27
N LYS A 67 -11.71 2.60 -16.23
CA LYS A 67 -13.17 2.75 -16.18
C LYS A 67 -13.59 4.20 -16.41
#